data_AF-A0A0R1WFY0-F1
#
_entry.id   AF-A0A0R1WFY0-F1
#
_cell.length_a   1.000
_cell.length_b   1.000
_cell.length_c   1.000
_cell.angle_alpha   90.00
_cell.angle_beta   90.00
_cell.angle_gamma   90.00
#
_symmetry.space_group_name_H-M   'P 1'
#
loop_
_entity.id
_entity.type
_entity.pdbx_description
1 polymer ?
#
loop_
_entity_poly.entity_id
_entity_poly.type
_entity_poly.pdbx_seq_one_letter_code
_entity_poly.pdbx_strand_id
1 'polypeptide(L)'
;MVLFLIDFFDIPAILSNINYELISWEVFIMVTVFSKNNCIQCKMTKKFLQQHQINFVEHNIDEQPEYVDQLKAAGFLATPVVKLPNGSAFSGFRPDRLQALA
;
A
#
# COMPACT_ATOMS: atom_id res chain seq x y z
N MET A 1 -2.13 5.20 -52.06
CA MET A 1 -2.38 6.48 -51.38
C MET A 1 -2.80 6.15 -49.95
N VAL A 2 -1.79 6.19 -49.06
CA VAL A 2 -1.84 6.30 -47.58
C VAL A 2 -2.72 5.26 -46.85
N LEU A 3 -2.14 4.16 -46.35
CA LEU A 3 -1.63 4.00 -44.98
C LEU A 3 -2.65 4.39 -43.89
N PHE A 4 -3.18 3.41 -43.16
CA PHE A 4 -2.93 3.24 -41.73
C PHE A 4 -3.17 1.77 -41.36
N LEU A 5 -2.12 1.00 -41.60
CA LEU A 5 -1.84 -0.28 -40.96
C LEU A 5 -1.54 -0.01 -39.49
N ILE A 6 -2.17 -0.77 -38.60
CA ILE A 6 -1.44 -1.67 -37.69
C ILE A 6 -2.40 -2.81 -37.35
N ASP A 7 -2.37 -3.81 -38.23
CA ASP A 7 -2.94 -5.12 -38.01
C ASP A 7 -2.26 -5.80 -36.81
N PHE A 8 -3.07 -6.58 -36.14
CA PHE A 8 -2.89 -7.24 -34.86
C PHE A 8 -1.86 -8.39 -34.86
N PHE A 9 -0.88 -8.38 -35.77
CA PHE A 9 -0.14 -9.60 -36.11
C PHE A 9 1.29 -9.30 -36.57
N ASP A 10 2.20 -8.95 -35.66
CA ASP A 10 3.63 -9.26 -35.77
C ASP A 10 4.33 -9.06 -34.42
N ILE A 11 4.27 -10.10 -33.60
CA ILE A 11 5.17 -10.31 -32.46
C ILE A 11 6.47 -10.90 -33.02
N PRO A 12 7.65 -10.25 -32.90
CA PRO A 12 8.91 -10.96 -33.08
C PRO A 12 9.29 -11.62 -31.76
N ALA A 13 9.23 -12.95 -31.79
CA ALA A 13 9.67 -13.87 -30.75
C ALA A 13 11.19 -13.85 -30.55
N ILE A 14 11.76 -12.81 -29.93
CA ILE A 14 13.18 -12.85 -29.50
C ILE A 14 13.42 -12.03 -28.22
N LEU A 15 12.84 -12.44 -27.09
CA LEU A 15 13.43 -12.34 -25.74
C LEU A 15 12.76 -13.37 -24.81
N SER A 16 13.11 -14.63 -25.04
CA SER A 16 12.62 -15.86 -24.42
C SER A 16 13.12 -16.11 -22.99
N ASN A 17 13.18 -15.10 -22.10
CA ASN A 17 13.47 -15.37 -20.68
C ASN A 17 12.95 -14.32 -19.67
N ILE A 18 11.80 -13.72 -19.92
CA ILE A 18 11.02 -13.02 -18.88
C ILE A 18 9.56 -13.41 -19.11
N ASN A 19 8.95 -14.09 -18.15
CA ASN A 19 7.50 -14.39 -18.16
C ASN A 19 6.72 -13.07 -18.13
N TYR A 20 6.29 -12.58 -19.29
CA TYR A 20 5.47 -11.38 -19.43
C TYR A 20 3.97 -11.65 -19.19
N GLU A 21 3.61 -12.86 -18.77
CA GLU A 21 2.28 -13.20 -18.24
C GLU A 21 2.02 -12.65 -16.82
N LEU A 22 2.89 -11.76 -16.31
CA LEU A 22 2.86 -11.18 -14.96
C LEU A 22 2.96 -9.65 -14.90
N ILE A 23 2.95 -8.93 -16.04
CA ILE A 23 3.29 -7.48 -16.08
C ILE A 23 2.07 -6.60 -16.42
N SER A 24 0.86 -7.09 -16.18
CA SER A 24 -0.35 -6.31 -16.37
C SER A 24 -1.36 -6.76 -15.32
N TRP A 25 -1.57 -5.97 -14.25
CA TRP A 25 -2.81 -5.68 -13.48
C TRP A 25 -2.70 -5.56 -11.94
N GLU A 26 -1.56 -5.78 -11.28
CA GLU A 26 -1.47 -5.45 -9.85
C GLU A 26 -0.91 -4.04 -9.65
N VAL A 27 -1.81 -3.06 -9.64
CA VAL A 27 -1.62 -1.92 -8.75
C VAL A 27 -1.42 -2.52 -7.37
N PHE A 28 -0.19 -2.53 -6.84
CA PHE A 28 0.07 -3.00 -5.48
C PHE A 28 -0.73 -2.12 -4.51
N ILE A 29 -1.91 -2.58 -4.09
CA ILE A 29 -2.73 -1.95 -3.05
C ILE A 29 -2.06 -2.28 -1.72
N MET A 30 -0.97 -1.59 -1.42
CA MET A 30 -0.19 -1.79 -0.21
C MET A 30 -0.56 -0.73 0.81
N VAL A 31 -1.13 -1.15 1.94
CA VAL A 31 -1.45 -0.26 3.06
C VAL A 31 -0.16 0.02 3.83
N THR A 32 0.09 1.27 4.24
CA THR A 32 1.23 1.60 5.11
C THR A 32 0.73 1.92 6.51
N VAL A 33 1.28 1.25 7.51
CA VAL A 33 0.91 1.44 8.92
C VAL A 33 2.10 1.97 9.68
N PHE A 34 2.00 3.21 10.17
CA PHE A 34 2.95 3.78 11.11
C PHE A 34 2.52 3.43 12.53
N SER A 35 3.37 2.70 13.25
CA SER A 35 3.13 2.22 14.60
C SER A 35 4.16 2.77 15.58
N LYS A 36 3.98 2.48 16.88
CA LYS A 36 4.97 2.73 17.93
C LYS A 36 5.00 1.56 18.92
N ASN A 37 6.06 1.45 19.70
CA ASN A 37 6.19 0.44 20.74
C ASN A 37 5.13 0.63 21.83
N ASN A 38 4.74 -0.49 22.43
CA ASN A 38 3.74 -0.55 23.50
C ASN A 38 2.38 0.11 23.18
N CYS A 39 1.99 0.17 21.90
CA CYS A 39 0.72 0.75 21.44
C CYS A 39 -0.34 -0.32 21.18
N ILE A 40 -1.33 -0.42 22.07
CA ILE A 40 -2.44 -1.39 21.95
C ILE A 40 -3.25 -1.15 20.66
N GLN A 41 -3.56 0.10 20.34
CA GLN A 41 -4.30 0.48 19.13
C GLN A 41 -3.59 0.06 17.84
N CYS A 42 -2.26 0.17 17.83
CA CYS A 42 -1.42 -0.24 16.72
C CYS A 42 -1.45 -1.77 16.56
N LYS A 43 -1.33 -2.52 17.67
CA LYS A 43 -1.47 -3.98 17.67
C LYS A 43 -2.84 -4.43 17.14
N MET A 44 -3.93 -3.77 17.57
CA MET A 44 -5.29 -4.09 17.11
C MET A 44 -5.47 -3.81 15.62
N THR A 45 -4.94 -2.69 15.11
CA THR A 45 -4.98 -2.34 13.69
C THR A 45 -4.25 -3.37 12.84
N LYS A 46 -3.02 -3.75 13.23
CA LYS A 46 -2.24 -4.77 12.52
C LYS A 46 -2.94 -6.12 12.55
N LYS A 47 -3.49 -6.52 13.71
CA LYS A 47 -4.23 -7.77 13.84
C LYS A 47 -5.44 -7.80 12.89
N PHE A 48 -6.20 -6.71 12.80
CA PHE A 48 -7.31 -6.62 11.86
C PHE A 48 -6.84 -6.84 10.40
N LEU A 49 -5.80 -6.11 9.98
CA LEU A 49 -5.27 -6.23 8.61
C LEU A 49 -4.79 -7.67 8.32
N GLN A 50 -4.11 -8.30 9.28
CA GLN A 50 -3.69 -9.71 9.17
C GLN A 50 -4.87 -10.68 9.10
N GLN A 51 -5.91 -10.49 9.91
CA GLN A 51 -7.11 -11.35 9.91
C GLN A 51 -7.86 -11.29 8.59
N HIS A 52 -7.87 -10.13 7.95
CA HIS A 52 -8.52 -9.91 6.66
C HIS A 52 -7.57 -10.11 5.45
N GLN A 53 -6.36 -10.61 5.67
CA GLN A 53 -5.36 -10.89 4.63
C GLN A 53 -5.02 -9.66 3.76
N ILE A 54 -5.12 -8.47 4.35
CA ILE A 54 -4.80 -7.21 3.70
C ILE A 54 -3.29 -7.02 3.77
N ASN A 55 -2.64 -6.86 2.61
CA ASN A 55 -1.20 -6.61 2.54
C ASN A 55 -0.87 -5.21 3.08
N PHE A 56 0.02 -5.16 4.07
CA PHE A 56 0.49 -3.89 4.63
C PHE A 56 1.98 -3.93 4.98
N VAL A 57 2.60 -2.74 4.94
CA VAL A 57 3.95 -2.49 5.45
C VAL A 57 3.85 -1.72 6.75
N GLU A 58 4.60 -2.17 7.75
CA GLU A 58 4.71 -1.48 9.04
C GLU A 58 5.99 -0.64 9.09
N HIS A 59 5.87 0.61 9.54
CA HIS A 59 6.98 1.45 9.96
C HIS A 59 6.84 1.80 11.44
N ASN A 60 7.76 1.31 12.27
CA ASN A 60 7.78 1.61 13.69
C ASN A 60 8.51 2.93 13.92
N ILE A 61 7.79 3.98 14.32
CA ILE A 61 8.37 5.32 14.46
C ILE A 61 9.35 5.44 15.65
N ASP A 62 9.36 4.48 16.57
CA ASP A 62 10.35 4.44 17.66
C ASP A 62 11.71 3.89 17.18
N GLU A 63 11.69 3.04 16.13
CA GLU A 63 12.90 2.51 15.49
C GLU A 63 13.31 3.35 14.27
N GLN A 64 12.33 4.00 13.65
CA GLN A 64 12.45 4.81 12.44
C GLN A 64 11.97 6.25 12.70
N PRO A 65 12.72 7.04 13.49
CA PRO A 65 12.33 8.39 13.88
C PRO A 65 12.20 9.34 12.68
N GLU A 66 12.78 9.02 11.52
CA GLU A 66 12.68 9.80 10.28
C GLU A 66 11.23 10.01 9.80
N TYR A 67 10.30 9.12 10.18
CA TYR A 67 8.89 9.27 9.83
C TYR A 67 8.12 10.16 10.82
N VAL A 68 8.65 10.41 12.02
CA VAL A 68 7.97 11.21 13.05
C VAL A 68 7.71 12.63 12.55
N ASP A 69 8.74 13.27 12.00
CA ASP A 69 8.64 14.65 11.52
C ASP A 69 7.70 14.75 10.31
N GLN A 70 7.74 13.76 9.42
CA GLN A 70 6.84 13.68 8.26
C GLN A 70 5.38 13.54 8.70
N LEU A 71 5.10 12.68 9.69
CA LEU A 71 3.74 12.48 10.20
C LEU A 71 3.21 13.71 10.93
N LYS A 72 4.05 14.39 11.71
CA LYS A 72 3.70 15.65 12.38
C LYS A 72 3.43 16.77 11.38
N ALA A 73 4.27 16.91 10.36
CA ALA A 73 4.07 17.88 9.28
C ALA A 73 2.77 17.63 8.50
N ALA A 74 2.37 16.36 8.35
CA ALA A 74 1.09 15.96 7.77
C ALA A 74 -0.12 16.12 8.72
N GLY A 75 0.09 16.61 9.96
CA GLY A 75 -0.98 16.87 10.93
C GLY A 75 -1.40 15.67 11.78
N PHE A 76 -0.68 14.54 11.72
CA PHE A 76 -0.97 13.38 12.55
C PHE A 76 -0.32 13.50 13.92
N LEU A 77 -1.15 13.47 14.97
CA LEU A 77 -0.72 13.61 16.37
C LEU A 77 -0.74 12.29 17.15
N ALA A 78 -1.33 11.23 16.58
CA ALA A 78 -1.51 9.95 17.24
C ALA A 78 -1.19 8.77 16.31
N THR A 79 -0.64 7.71 16.88
CA THR A 79 -0.49 6.41 16.24
C THR A 79 -1.65 5.47 16.63
N PRO A 80 -2.01 4.49 15.79
CA PRO A 80 -1.44 4.19 14.47
C PRO A 80 -1.84 5.21 13.40
N VAL A 81 -0.98 5.46 12.41
CA VAL A 81 -1.37 6.17 11.18
C VAL A 81 -1.43 5.17 10.05
N VAL A 82 -2.57 5.05 9.39
CA VAL A 82 -2.79 4.14 8.26
C VAL A 82 -2.89 4.99 6.99
N LYS A 83 -1.98 4.78 6.05
CA LYS A 83 -2.02 5.38 4.72
C LYS A 83 -2.47 4.32 3.71
N LEU A 84 -3.41 4.71 2.87
CA LEU A 84 -3.95 3.92 1.78
C LEU A 84 -3.28 4.33 0.46
N PRO A 85 -3.19 3.42 -0.53
CA PRO A 85 -2.53 3.70 -1.81
C PRO A 85 -3.24 4.77 -2.63
N ASN A 86 -4.52 5.03 -2.35
CA ASN A 86 -5.29 6.12 -2.95
C ASN A 86 -4.97 7.52 -2.38
N GLY A 87 -3.96 7.63 -1.50
CA GLY A 87 -3.56 8.88 -0.84
C GLY A 87 -4.39 9.24 0.39
N SER A 88 -5.46 8.49 0.69
CA SER A 88 -6.22 8.67 1.93
C SER A 88 -5.41 8.19 3.13
N ALA A 89 -5.52 8.88 4.24
CA ALA A 89 -4.87 8.48 5.48
C ALA A 89 -5.76 8.78 6.69
N PHE A 90 -5.57 8.01 7.75
CA PHE A 90 -6.25 8.22 9.02
C PHE A 90 -5.36 7.84 10.19
N SER A 91 -5.60 8.48 11.33
CA SER A 91 -4.90 8.19 12.59
C SER A 91 -5.84 7.62 13.65
N GLY A 92 -5.27 6.83 14.56
CA GLY A 92 -5.98 6.16 15.65
C GLY A 92 -6.63 4.84 15.22
N PHE A 93 -7.07 4.06 16.20
CA PHE A 93 -7.84 2.85 15.92
C PHE A 93 -9.26 3.19 15.44
N ARG A 94 -9.54 2.94 14.15
CA ARG A 94 -10.79 3.26 13.48
C ARG A 94 -11.40 2.01 12.84
N PRO A 95 -12.16 1.20 13.61
CA PRO A 95 -12.73 -0.06 13.09
C PRO A 95 -13.68 0.17 11.94
N ASP A 96 -14.39 1.31 11.90
CA ASP A 96 -15.25 1.74 10.81
C ASP A 96 -14.48 1.88 9.49
N ARG A 97 -13.29 2.50 9.53
CA ARG A 97 -12.43 2.66 8.34
C ARG A 97 -11.70 1.39 7.97
N LEU A 98 -11.32 0.59 8.96
CA LEU A 98 -10.67 -0.70 8.74
C LEU A 98 -11.62 -1.70 8.08
N GLN A 99 -12.90 -1.72 8.47
CA GLN A 99 -13.93 -2.55 7.83
C GLN A 99 -14.10 -2.23 6.34
N ALA A 100 -13.89 -0.98 5.91
CA ALA A 100 -13.97 -0.61 4.51
C ALA A 100 -12.80 -1.15 3.65
N LEU A 101 -11.79 -1.76 4.27
CA LEU A 101 -10.63 -2.36 3.59
C LEU A 101 -10.75 -3.88 3.42
N ALA A 102 -11.73 -4.50 4.09
CA ALA A 102 -11.98 -5.93 4.14
C ALA A 102 -13.17 -6.31 3.27
#